data_AF-A0A2W4STH2-F1
#
_entry.id   AF-A0A2W4STH2-F1
#
_cell.length_a   1.000
_cell.length_b   1.000
_cell.length_c   1.000
_cell.angle_alpha   90.00
_cell.angle_beta   90.00
_cell.angle_gamma   90.00
#
_symmetry.space_group_name_H-M   'P 1'
#
loop_
_entity.id
_entity.type
_entity.pdbx_description
1 polymer ?
#
loop_
_entity_poly.entity_id
_entity_poly.type
_entity_poly.pdbx_seq_one_letter_code
_entity_poly.pdbx_strand_id
1 'polypeptide(L)' 'MTQMHNPPHPGEVLKDGVFTGTDISIVGFAKRIGITRVALSRVLNGKAAISPDMALRWRMP' A
#
# COMPACT_ATOMS: atom_id res chain seq x y z
N MET A 1 5.44 28.05 -3.50
CA MET A 1 4.91 26.69 -3.46
C MET A 1 5.78 25.90 -2.50
N THR A 2 5.22 25.43 -1.38
CA THR A 2 5.99 24.74 -0.34
C THR A 2 6.41 23.37 -0.89
N GLN A 3 7.67 23.27 -1.30
CA GLN A 3 8.26 22.03 -1.78
C GLN A 3 8.37 21.09 -0.57
N MET A 4 7.61 19.99 -0.57
CA MET A 4 7.75 18.95 0.46
C MET A 4 9.13 18.30 0.30
N HIS A 5 10.08 18.73 1.12
CA HIS A 5 11.37 18.08 1.26
C HIS A 5 11.13 16.73 1.96
N ASN A 6 11.04 15.66 1.18
CA ASN A 6 10.71 14.29 1.57
C ASN A 6 9.20 13.96 1.55
N PRO A 7 8.59 13.73 0.36
CA PRO A 7 7.22 13.25 0.30
C PRO A 7 7.06 11.91 1.04
N PRO A 8 5.93 11.68 1.73
CA PRO A 8 5.67 10.43 2.43
C PRO A 8 5.69 9.27 1.43
N HIS A 9 6.14 8.10 1.87
CA HIS A 9 6.22 6.95 0.99
C HIS A 9 4.79 6.60 0.50
N PRO A 10 4.58 6.32 -0.79
CA PRO A 10 3.24 6.08 -1.33
C PRO A 10 2.51 4.91 -0.64
N GLY A 11 3.26 3.94 -0.12
CA GLY A 11 2.70 2.87 0.70
C GLY A 11 2.19 3.33 2.07
N GLU A 12 2.78 4.35 2.68
CA GLU A 12 2.26 4.95 3.92
C GLU A 12 0.95 5.72 3.65
N VAL A 13 0.89 6.42 2.53
CA VAL A 13 -0.35 7.09 2.06
C VAL A 13 -1.46 6.07 1.81
N LEU A 14 -1.14 4.92 1.21
CA LEU A 14 -2.11 3.84 1.01
C LEU A 14 -2.61 3.26 2.33
N LYS A 15 -1.72 3.07 3.32
CA LYS A 15 -2.07 2.60 4.65
C LYS A 15 -3.13 3.51 5.27
N ASP A 16 -2.88 4.81 5.22
CA ASP A 16 -3.76 5.82 5.79
C ASP A 16 -5.09 5.93 5.04
N GLY A 17 -5.07 5.95 3.72
CA GLY A 17 -6.27 6.13 2.90
C GLY A 17 -7.18 4.90 2.79
N VAL A 18 -6.67 3.68 3.01
CA VAL A 18 -7.42 2.43 2.75
C VAL A 18 -7.58 1.57 3.99
N PHE A 19 -6.60 1.55 4.90
CA PHE A 19 -6.60 0.62 6.03
C PHE A 19 -6.88 1.30 7.36
N THR A 20 -6.43 2.55 7.54
CA THR A 20 -6.75 3.31 8.75
C THR A 20 -8.26 3.61 8.77
N GLY A 21 -8.94 3.24 9.86
CA GLY A 21 -10.38 3.49 10.03
C GLY A 21 -11.32 2.63 9.20
N THR A 22 -10.82 1.60 8.50
CA THR A 22 -11.64 0.65 7.74
C THR A 22 -11.45 -0.78 8.28
N ASP A 23 -12.49 -1.62 8.22
CA ASP A 23 -12.44 -3.06 8.56
C ASP A 23 -11.68 -3.93 7.53
N ILE A 24 -10.93 -3.33 6.60
CA ILE A 24 -10.16 -4.08 5.61
C ILE A 24 -8.95 -4.72 6.30
N SER A 25 -8.97 -6.06 6.37
CA SER A 25 -7.80 -6.81 6.81
C SER A 25 -6.67 -6.72 5.79
N ILE A 26 -5.47 -6.33 6.24
CA ILE A 26 -4.23 -6.37 5.45
C ILE A 26 -4.01 -7.77 4.83
N VAL A 27 -4.35 -8.83 5.57
CA VAL A 27 -4.19 -10.21 5.09
C VAL A 27 -5.20 -10.52 3.99
N GLY A 28 -6.45 -10.08 4.16
CA GLY A 28 -7.51 -10.25 3.17
C GLY A 28 -7.21 -9.50 1.88
N PHE A 29 -6.77 -8.25 1.99
CA PHE A 29 -6.38 -7.45 0.84
C PHE A 29 -5.20 -8.05 0.09
N ALA A 30 -4.14 -8.47 0.80
CA ALA A 30 -2.98 -9.14 0.21
C ALA A 30 -3.39 -10.40 -0.57
N LYS A 31 -4.28 -11.22 0.00
CA LYS A 31 -4.83 -12.40 -0.68
C LYS A 31 -5.62 -12.03 -1.94
N ARG A 32 -6.46 -11.00 -1.88
CA ARG A 32 -7.29 -10.57 -3.01
C ARG A 32 -6.44 -10.12 -4.20
N ILE A 33 -5.34 -9.42 -3.95
CA ILE A 33 -4.42 -8.93 -4.99
C ILE A 33 -3.30 -9.94 -5.29
N GLY A 34 -3.35 -11.15 -4.72
CA GLY A 34 -2.39 -12.22 -4.99
C GLY A 34 -0.94 -11.93 -4.59
N ILE A 35 -0.71 -11.18 -3.51
CA ILE A 35 0.63 -10.95 -2.94
C ILE A 35 0.73 -11.46 -1.51
N THR A 36 1.96 -11.63 -1.02
CA THR A 36 2.18 -12.04 0.38
C THR A 36 1.86 -10.89 1.34
N ARG A 37 1.33 -11.21 2.52
CA ARG A 37 1.13 -10.23 3.61
C ARG A 37 2.41 -9.47 3.92
N VAL A 38 3.56 -10.16 3.90
CA VAL A 38 4.87 -9.56 4.21
C VAL A 38 5.25 -8.52 3.18
N ALA A 39 5.04 -8.79 1.89
CA ALA A 39 5.29 -7.82 0.83
C ALA A 39 4.42 -6.57 1.00
N LEU A 40 3.12 -6.75 1.20
CA LEU A 40 2.20 -5.64 1.45
C LEU A 40 2.60 -4.85 2.71
N SER A 41 2.93 -5.54 3.81
CA SER A 41 3.33 -4.89 5.06
C SER A 41 4.60 -4.06 4.92
N ARG A 42 5.59 -4.51 4.14
CA ARG A 42 6.80 -3.73 3.87
C ARG A 42 6.48 -2.45 3.10
N VAL A 43 5.61 -2.54 2.09
CA VAL A 43 5.14 -1.37 1.34
C VAL A 43 4.41 -0.38 2.24
N LEU A 44 3.44 -0.85 3.02
CA LEU A 44 2.60 -0.02 3.90
C LEU A 44 3.40 0.71 5.00
N ASN A 45 4.58 0.20 5.36
CA ASN A 45 5.46 0.82 6.35
C ASN A 45 6.67 1.53 5.71
N GLY A 46 6.62 1.83 4.42
CA GLY A 46 7.69 2.58 3.73
C GLY A 46 9.00 1.81 3.54
N LYS A 47 9.01 0.50 3.77
CA LYS A 47 10.20 -0.35 3.71
C LYS A 47 10.41 -1.03 2.35
N ALA A 48 9.49 -0.84 1.42
CA ALA A 48 9.59 -1.37 0.05
C ALA A 48 8.79 -0.51 -0.93
N ALA A 49 9.31 -0.33 -2.13
CA ALA A 49 8.60 0.36 -3.21
C ALA A 49 7.39 -0.44 -3.72
N ILE A 50 6.42 0.27 -4.30
CA ILE A 50 5.29 -0.35 -5.02
C ILE A 50 5.74 -0.70 -6.43
N SER A 51 5.73 -1.98 -6.78
CA SER A 51 6.02 -2.40 -8.15
C SER A 51 4.84 -2.10 -9.10
N PRO A 52 5.08 -1.87 -10.40
CA PRO A 52 4.01 -1.64 -11.38
C PRO A 52 2.96 -2.77 -11.42
N ASP A 53 3.40 -4.03 -11.34
CA ASP A 53 2.51 -5.20 -11.24
C ASP A 53 1.60 -5.12 -10.00
N MET A 54 2.14 -4.75 -8.84
CA MET A 54 1.36 -4.59 -7.62
C MET A 54 0.28 -3.51 -7.76
N ALA A 55 0.62 -2.37 -8.37
CA ALA A 55 -0.32 -1.29 -8.61
C ALA A 55 -1.42 -1.69 -9.61
N LEU A 56 -1.08 -2.45 -10.66
CA LEU A 56 -2.06 -2.95 -11.64
C LEU A 56 -3.07 -3.89 -10.99
N ARG A 57 -2.63 -4.75 -10.07
CA ARG A 57 -3.51 -5.67 -9.32
C ARG A 57 -4.48 -4.97 -8.38
N TRP A 58 -4.25 -3.70 -8.02
CA TRP A 58 -5.19 -2.92 -7.22
C TRP A 58 -6.37 -2.38 -8.01
N ARG A 59 -6.20 -2.22 -9.33
CA ARG A 59 -7.20 -1.64 -10.24
C ARG A 59 -8.23 -2.66 -10.71
N MET A 60 -7.95 -3.96 -10.62
CA MET A 60 -8.84 -5.00 -11.14
C MET A 60 -9.78 -5.50 -10.03
N PRO A 61 -11.12 -5.41 -10.22
CA PRO A 61 -12.11 -5.95 -9.30
C PRO A 61 -12.15 -7.48 -9.31
#